data_AF-A0A2G5V9R6-F1
#
_entry.id   AF-A0A2G5V9R6-F1
#
_cell.length_a   1.000
_cell.length_b   1.000
_cell.length_c   1.000
_cell.angle_alpha   90.00
_cell.angle_beta   90.00
_cell.angle_gamma   90.00
#
_symmetry.space_group_name_H-M   'P 1'
#
loop_
_entity.id
_entity.type
_entity.pdbx_description
1 polymer ?
#
loop_
_entity_poly.entity_id
_entity_poly.type
_entity_poly.pdbx_seq_one_letter_code
_entity_poly.pdbx_strand_id
1 'polypeptide(L)'
;MTEKEFTLKYLFQNVGKLEDEQELDSPEEEHFGVKWSINMQKHNKDLSIYLYANVTENQKISVDYIGEIVLINMQKRHLMSASSCVFKYNREFRCCYSIPGWEIWENELYDDGILQVEIHVRITKMLGFPKLRIGFPRKELRSFGEEMQQFSDVILKIEERKFHVSKLYLSSHSPYFATLFLGRFQESEKSEIELRDVDSQDFQCYLEVLYGENGIESDTVEGILSVADMYDTPLTVKKCEEFLVRESKMELKKKLELAGNYRLEELKLFLRIQVKWTPKFLPAYSRKH
;
A
#
# COMPACT_ATOMS: atom_id res chain seq x y z
N MET A 1 0.29 -5.54 -7.72
CA MET A 1 0.84 -4.97 -6.47
C MET A 1 0.74 -3.46 -6.63
N THR A 2 -0.19 -2.80 -5.93
CA THR A 2 -0.27 -1.33 -5.92
C THR A 2 1.02 -0.76 -5.35
N GLU A 3 1.76 -0.02 -6.17
CA GLU A 3 2.95 0.72 -5.76
C GLU A 3 2.57 1.74 -4.68
N LYS A 4 3.07 1.56 -3.46
CA LYS A 4 2.87 2.47 -2.34
C LYS A 4 3.94 3.56 -2.38
N GLU A 5 3.73 4.54 -3.25
CA GLU A 5 4.68 5.62 -3.51
C GLU A 5 4.08 6.98 -3.16
N PHE A 6 4.94 7.89 -2.68
CA PHE A 6 4.58 9.29 -2.40
C PHE A 6 5.82 10.17 -2.46
N THR A 7 5.63 11.49 -2.50
CA THR A 7 6.72 12.46 -2.52
C THR A 7 6.49 13.50 -1.43
N LEU A 8 7.48 13.66 -0.55
CA LEU A 8 7.53 14.78 0.39
C LEU A 8 8.32 15.92 -0.23
N LYS A 9 7.82 17.14 -0.11
CA LYS A 9 8.46 18.32 -0.68
C LYS A 9 8.36 19.50 0.26
N TYR A 10 9.50 20.03 0.68
CA TYR A 10 9.54 21.16 1.60
C TYR A 10 10.62 22.18 1.26
N LEU A 11 10.32 23.45 1.56
CA LEU A 11 11.19 24.60 1.37
C LEU A 11 11.68 25.07 2.74
N PHE A 12 12.92 24.71 3.09
CA PHE A 12 13.57 25.22 4.29
C PHE A 12 14.09 26.63 4.02
N GLN A 13 13.80 27.56 4.92
CA GLN A 13 14.24 28.95 4.85
C GLN A 13 15.31 29.21 5.91
N ASN A 14 16.13 30.24 5.69
CA ASN A 14 17.19 30.64 6.62
C ASN A 14 18.22 29.53 6.93
N VAL A 15 18.42 28.58 6.01
CA VAL A 15 19.33 27.45 6.24
C VAL A 15 20.78 27.89 6.43
N GLY A 16 21.19 28.96 5.73
CA GLY A 16 22.52 29.56 5.90
C GLY A 16 22.72 30.24 7.27
N LYS A 17 21.66 30.43 8.06
CA LYS A 17 21.70 31.03 9.40
C LYS A 17 21.50 29.98 10.50
N LEU A 18 21.44 28.68 10.18
CA LEU A 18 21.34 27.64 11.21
C LEU A 18 22.54 27.69 12.15
N GLU A 19 22.27 27.71 13.45
CA GLU A 19 23.28 27.48 14.47
C GLU A 19 23.70 26.00 14.50
N ASP A 20 24.86 25.72 15.07
CA ASP A 20 25.29 24.32 15.28
C ASP A 20 24.34 23.64 16.28
N GLU A 21 24.08 22.35 16.09
CA GLU A 21 23.08 21.57 16.83
C GLU A 21 21.61 22.01 16.63
N GLN A 22 21.35 22.99 15.75
CA GLN A 22 19.99 23.38 15.42
C GLN A 22 19.34 22.39 14.45
N GLU A 23 18.06 22.13 14.68
CA GLU A 23 17.22 21.30 13.82
C GLU A 23 16.07 22.11 13.21
N LEU A 24 15.71 21.78 11.96
CA LEU A 24 14.51 22.27 11.29
C LEU A 24 13.67 21.09 10.83
N ASP A 25 12.38 21.14 11.19
CA ASP A 25 11.40 20.16 10.75
C ASP A 25 10.47 20.74 9.68
N SER A 26 10.16 19.91 8.69
CA SER A 26 8.98 20.12 7.85
C SER A 26 7.71 19.68 8.60
N PRO A 27 6.53 20.18 8.20
CA PRO A 27 5.25 19.70 8.70
C PRO A 27 5.11 18.19 8.51
N GLU A 28 4.39 17.54 9.43
CA GLU A 28 4.02 16.13 9.26
C GLU A 28 3.00 15.97 8.12
N GLU A 29 3.28 15.07 7.18
CA GLU A 29 2.36 14.66 6.12
C GLU A 29 1.94 13.20 6.32
N GLU A 30 0.65 12.93 6.27
CA GLU A 30 0.12 11.57 6.42
C GLU A 30 0.10 10.82 5.08
N HIS A 31 0.85 9.72 5.02
CA HIS A 31 0.84 8.80 3.88
C HIS A 31 0.71 7.36 4.36
N PHE A 32 -0.27 6.65 3.81
CA PHE A 32 -0.53 5.24 4.12
C PHE A 32 -0.75 4.95 5.62
N GLY A 33 -1.38 5.89 6.33
CA GLY A 33 -1.66 5.78 7.78
C GLY A 33 -0.44 5.99 8.67
N VAL A 34 0.62 6.59 8.13
CA VAL A 34 1.86 6.90 8.82
C VAL A 34 2.15 8.37 8.61
N LYS A 35 2.56 9.06 9.67
CA LYS A 35 3.03 10.45 9.56
C LYS A 35 4.50 10.46 9.21
N TRP A 36 4.83 11.23 8.19
CA TRP A 36 6.18 11.40 7.70
C TRP A 36 6.58 12.86 7.77
N SER A 37 7.86 13.11 7.98
CA SER A 37 8.43 14.45 7.87
C SER A 37 9.88 14.37 7.41
N ILE A 38 10.36 15.47 6.87
CA ILE A 38 11.77 15.75 6.60
C ILE A 38 12.30 16.57 7.78
N ASN A 39 13.42 16.14 8.34
CA ASN A 39 14.18 16.85 9.36
C ASN A 39 15.56 17.21 8.81
N MET A 40 16.04 18.39 9.13
CA MET A 40 17.35 18.90 8.73
C MET A 40 18.13 19.29 9.98
N GLN A 41 19.34 18.76 10.14
CA GLN A 41 20.19 19.00 11.30
C GLN A 41 21.54 19.52 10.85
N LYS A 42 22.06 20.51 11.56
CA LYS A 42 23.45 20.95 11.42
C LYS A 42 24.25 20.43 12.60
N HIS A 43 25.33 19.71 12.35
CA HIS A 43 26.21 19.21 13.40
C HIS A 43 27.66 19.22 12.96
N ASN A 44 28.54 19.82 13.74
CA ASN A 44 29.98 19.88 13.48
C ASN A 44 30.30 20.30 12.03
N LYS A 45 29.58 21.30 11.50
CA LYS A 45 29.75 21.86 10.14
C LYS A 45 29.19 21.01 8.99
N ASP A 46 28.51 19.91 9.29
CA ASP A 46 27.85 19.09 8.27
C ASP A 46 26.34 19.31 8.35
N LEU A 47 25.70 19.49 7.19
CA LEU A 47 24.25 19.59 7.09
C LEU A 47 23.69 18.23 6.70
N SER A 48 22.92 17.62 7.59
CA SER A 48 22.33 16.29 7.38
C SER A 48 20.82 16.38 7.24
N ILE A 49 20.27 15.61 6.31
CA ILE A 49 18.83 15.53 6.05
C ILE A 49 18.37 14.13 6.43
N TYR A 50 17.29 14.05 7.19
CA TYR A 50 16.70 12.83 7.68
C TYR A 50 15.27 12.72 7.18
N LEU A 51 14.91 11.51 6.75
CA LEU A 51 13.51 11.13 6.62
C LEU A 51 13.06 10.55 7.95
N TYR A 52 11.92 11.03 8.43
CA TYR A 52 11.26 10.58 9.64
C TYR A 52 9.96 9.84 9.29
N ALA A 53 9.70 8.76 10.03
CA ALA A 53 8.43 8.03 9.99
C ALA A 53 7.97 7.72 11.41
N ASN A 54 6.78 8.19 11.77
CA ASN A 54 6.19 7.95 13.09
C ASN A 54 5.66 6.52 13.18
N VAL A 55 6.35 5.65 13.92
CA VAL A 55 6.04 4.23 14.02
C VAL A 55 6.05 3.78 15.48
N THR A 56 5.10 2.93 15.88
CA THR A 56 5.01 2.38 17.25
C THR A 56 5.90 1.14 17.44
N GLU A 57 6.06 0.67 18.70
CA GLU A 57 6.92 -0.47 19.09
C GLU A 57 6.76 -1.72 18.21
N ASN A 58 5.53 -2.01 17.78
CA ASN A 58 5.20 -3.20 17.01
C ASN A 58 5.22 -2.98 15.49
N GLN A 59 5.45 -1.75 15.05
CA GLN A 59 5.39 -1.34 13.65
C GLN A 59 6.77 -1.31 12.99
N LYS A 60 6.82 -1.77 11.72
CA LYS A 60 8.04 -1.73 10.90
C LYS A 60 7.69 -1.36 9.47
N ILE A 61 8.39 -0.38 8.89
CA ILE A 61 8.23 0.01 7.49
C ILE A 61 9.57 -0.22 6.79
N SER A 62 9.54 -0.90 5.65
CA SER A 62 10.67 -0.99 4.72
C SER A 62 10.38 -0.11 3.51
N VAL A 63 11.35 0.71 3.13
CA VAL A 63 11.23 1.65 2.00
C VAL A 63 12.49 1.64 1.15
N ASP A 64 12.31 1.91 -0.13
CA ASP A 64 13.32 2.49 -0.99
C ASP A 64 12.98 3.97 -1.16
N TYR A 65 13.96 4.85 -1.24
CA TYR A 65 13.69 6.25 -1.55
C TYR A 65 14.76 6.83 -2.47
N ILE A 66 14.33 7.83 -3.25
CA ILE A 66 15.18 8.67 -4.09
C ILE A 66 14.93 10.10 -3.62
N GLY A 67 15.96 10.75 -3.11
CA GLY A 67 15.91 12.15 -2.71
C GLY A 67 16.58 13.05 -3.74
N GLU A 68 15.98 14.20 -4.02
CA GLU A 68 16.60 15.29 -4.74
C GLU A 68 16.63 16.52 -3.81
N ILE A 69 17.83 17.06 -3.60
CA ILE A 69 18.00 18.39 -3.00
C ILE A 69 18.24 19.37 -4.14
N VAL A 70 17.45 20.43 -4.16
CA VAL A 70 17.62 21.54 -5.09
C VAL A 70 17.93 22.80 -4.29
N LEU A 71 19.14 23.32 -4.46
CA LEU A 71 19.48 24.66 -4.01
C LEU A 71 18.93 25.65 -5.03
N ILE A 72 17.78 26.24 -4.73
CA ILE A 72 17.06 27.13 -5.64
C ILE A 72 17.95 28.31 -6.05
N ASN A 73 18.66 28.91 -5.10
CA ASN A 73 19.49 30.10 -5.35
C ASN A 73 20.66 29.84 -6.31
N MET A 74 21.17 28.60 -6.35
CA MET A 74 22.39 28.26 -7.10
C MET A 74 22.12 27.33 -8.29
N GLN A 75 20.86 26.93 -8.52
CA GLN A 75 20.46 25.92 -9.50
C GLN A 75 21.27 24.61 -9.40
N LYS A 76 21.92 24.35 -8.26
CA LYS A 76 22.65 23.11 -7.99
C LYS A 76 21.66 22.05 -7.54
N ARG A 77 21.77 20.86 -8.11
CA ARG A 77 20.94 19.69 -7.78
C ARG A 77 21.84 18.59 -7.26
N HIS A 78 21.44 18.00 -6.14
CA HIS A 78 22.10 16.84 -5.56
C HIS A 78 21.10 15.70 -5.48
N LEU A 79 21.42 14.59 -6.14
CA LEU A 79 20.61 13.38 -6.12
C LEU A 79 21.17 12.39 -5.11
N MET A 80 20.28 11.75 -4.37
CA MET A 80 20.58 10.65 -3.47
C MET A 80 19.57 9.52 -3.67
N SER A 81 19.98 8.32 -3.30
CA SER A 81 19.08 7.17 -3.25
C SER A 81 19.53 6.22 -2.16
N ALA A 82 18.57 5.63 -1.46
CA ALA A 82 18.82 4.50 -0.60
C ALA A 82 17.79 3.41 -0.85
N SER A 83 18.22 2.16 -0.66
CA SER A 83 17.37 0.99 -0.85
C SER A 83 17.32 0.17 0.42
N SER A 84 16.21 -0.54 0.62
CA SER A 84 15.99 -1.46 1.75
C SER A 84 16.16 -0.80 3.12
N CYS A 85 15.76 0.47 3.25
CA CYS A 85 15.77 1.20 4.51
C CYS A 85 14.62 0.74 5.40
N VAL A 86 14.89 0.47 6.69
CA VAL A 86 13.87 -0.02 7.63
C VAL A 86 13.69 0.96 8.79
N PHE A 87 12.46 1.43 9.00
CA PHE A 87 11.99 2.27 10.10
C PHE A 87 11.35 1.40 11.19
N LYS A 88 11.72 1.66 12.46
CA LYS A 88 11.22 0.95 13.66
C LYS A 88 11.23 1.94 14.85
N TYR A 89 10.39 1.71 15.86
CA TYR A 89 10.38 2.48 17.10
C TYR A 89 11.78 2.55 17.72
N ASN A 90 12.24 3.75 18.08
CA ASN A 90 13.63 4.11 18.47
C ASN A 90 14.68 4.18 17.34
N ARG A 91 14.32 3.97 16.07
CA ARG A 91 15.17 4.21 14.89
C ARG A 91 14.36 4.89 13.78
N GLU A 92 13.64 5.93 14.18
CA GLU A 92 12.64 6.63 13.36
C GLU A 92 13.28 7.62 12.37
N PHE A 93 14.52 8.04 12.66
CA PHE A 93 15.31 8.89 11.77
C PHE A 93 16.28 8.05 10.94
N ARG A 94 16.27 8.29 9.62
CA ARG A 94 17.29 7.76 8.71
C ARG A 94 17.96 8.93 8.01
N CYS A 95 19.27 9.05 8.19
CA CYS A 95 20.09 10.00 7.45
C CYS A 95 19.96 9.64 5.96
N CYS A 96 19.32 10.53 5.22
CA CYS A 96 19.17 10.46 3.78
C CYS A 96 20.38 11.03 3.07
N TYR A 97 21.03 12.02 3.70
CA TYR A 97 22.16 12.70 3.12
C TYR A 97 22.92 13.47 4.18
N SER A 98 24.22 13.61 3.98
CA SER A 98 25.06 14.53 4.72
C SER A 98 25.88 15.33 3.71
N ILE A 99 25.83 16.66 3.83
CA ILE A 99 26.67 17.59 3.07
C ILE A 99 27.88 17.89 3.94
N PRO A 100 29.04 17.28 3.66
CA PRO A 100 30.24 17.56 4.43
C PRO A 100 30.75 18.97 4.12
N GLY A 101 31.13 19.71 5.17
CA GLY A 101 31.73 21.04 5.01
C GLY A 101 30.73 22.10 4.52
N TRP A 102 29.55 22.16 5.15
CA TRP A 102 28.50 23.14 4.88
C TRP A 102 28.98 24.60 4.97
N GLU A 103 30.02 24.90 5.76
CA GLU A 103 30.66 26.24 5.81
C GLU A 103 31.11 26.76 4.43
N ILE A 104 31.46 25.86 3.51
CA ILE A 104 31.83 26.23 2.12
C ILE A 104 30.62 26.80 1.37
N TRP A 105 29.42 26.35 1.74
CA TRP A 105 28.14 26.69 1.11
C TRP A 105 27.43 27.85 1.82
N GLU A 106 27.63 28.04 3.13
CA GLU A 106 27.14 29.20 3.89
C GLU A 106 27.57 30.52 3.26
N ASN A 107 28.82 30.60 2.82
CA ASN A 107 29.38 31.79 2.20
C ASN A 107 28.80 32.08 0.80
N GLU A 108 28.18 31.09 0.14
CA GLU A 108 27.53 31.25 -1.18
C GLU A 108 26.04 31.64 -1.06
N LEU A 109 25.44 31.54 0.13
CA LEU A 109 24.02 31.82 0.40
C LEU A 109 23.81 33.27 0.90
N TYR A 110 23.86 34.26 0.01
CA TYR A 110 23.50 35.64 0.34
C TYR A 110 21.97 35.82 0.40
N ASP A 111 21.47 36.10 1.61
CA ASP A 111 20.09 36.35 2.04
C ASP A 111 19.01 35.29 1.70
N ASP A 112 18.20 34.99 2.71
CA ASP A 112 17.06 34.05 2.77
C ASP A 112 17.35 32.53 2.71
N GLY A 113 18.51 32.09 2.18
CA GLY A 113 19.05 30.74 2.37
C GLY A 113 18.04 29.60 2.15
N ILE A 114 17.31 29.63 1.02
CA ILE A 114 16.20 28.70 0.75
C ILE A 114 16.72 27.40 0.12
N LEU A 115 16.42 26.28 0.77
CA LEU A 115 16.78 24.93 0.31
C LEU A 115 15.51 24.11 0.10
N GLN A 116 15.31 23.64 -1.14
CA GLN A 116 14.21 22.74 -1.46
C GLN A 116 14.68 21.29 -1.33
N VAL A 117 13.95 20.53 -0.53
CA VAL A 117 14.15 19.09 -0.41
C VAL A 117 12.93 18.40 -0.99
N GLU A 118 13.16 17.44 -1.90
CA GLU A 118 12.13 16.60 -2.45
C GLU A 118 12.55 15.13 -2.28
N ILE A 119 11.77 14.34 -1.55
CA ILE A 119 12.08 12.92 -1.29
C ILE A 119 10.94 12.08 -1.83
N HIS A 120 11.24 11.33 -2.89
CA HIS A 120 10.34 10.31 -3.43
C HIS A 120 10.54 9.01 -2.67
N VAL A 121 9.49 8.53 -2.01
CA VAL A 121 9.51 7.35 -1.14
C VAL A 121 8.66 6.25 -1.74
N ARG A 122 9.23 5.06 -1.86
CA ARG A 122 8.57 3.82 -2.25
C ARG A 122 8.55 2.85 -1.08
N ILE A 123 7.36 2.58 -0.55
CA ILE A 123 7.19 1.60 0.53
C ILE A 123 7.19 0.19 -0.06
N THR A 124 8.20 -0.60 0.33
CA THR A 124 8.36 -1.99 -0.11
C THR A 124 7.69 -2.98 0.85
N LYS A 125 7.54 -2.63 2.14
CA LYS A 125 6.89 -3.50 3.13
C LYS A 125 6.36 -2.70 4.34
N MET A 126 5.21 -3.08 4.88
CA MET A 126 4.70 -2.58 6.17
C MET A 126 4.28 -3.76 7.05
N LEU A 127 4.70 -3.76 8.32
CA LEU A 127 4.37 -4.78 9.32
C LEU A 127 3.84 -4.10 10.60
N GLY A 128 2.86 -4.70 11.26
CA GLY A 128 2.33 -4.21 12.54
C GLY A 128 1.44 -2.95 12.44
N PHE A 129 1.17 -2.47 11.23
CA PHE A 129 0.14 -1.47 10.99
C PHE A 129 -1.19 -2.21 10.82
N PRO A 130 -2.28 -1.78 11.48
CA PRO A 130 -3.61 -2.13 11.01
C PRO A 130 -3.62 -1.74 9.52
N LYS A 131 -4.00 -2.65 8.63
CA LYS A 131 -4.23 -2.26 7.23
C LYS A 131 -5.44 -1.34 7.21
N LEU A 132 -5.21 -0.05 7.48
CA LEU A 132 -6.10 1.05 7.17
C LEU A 132 -6.20 1.08 5.65
N ARG A 133 -7.11 0.26 5.10
CA ARG A 133 -7.83 0.71 3.91
C ARG A 133 -8.46 2.03 4.32
N ILE A 134 -8.13 3.10 3.62
CA ILE A 134 -8.70 4.43 3.84
C ILE A 134 -10.23 4.28 3.79
N GLY A 135 -10.86 4.47 4.94
CA GLY A 135 -12.25 4.13 5.18
C GLY A 135 -12.36 3.55 6.59
N PHE A 136 -13.35 3.98 7.36
CA PHE A 136 -13.72 3.43 8.66
C PHE A 136 -13.54 1.90 8.69
N PRO A 137 -13.15 1.28 9.83
CA PRO A 137 -13.05 -0.18 9.93
C PRO A 137 -14.30 -0.78 9.30
N ARG A 138 -14.13 -1.44 8.14
CA ARG A 138 -15.25 -1.98 7.38
C ARG A 138 -15.97 -2.89 8.36
N LYS A 139 -17.22 -2.54 8.68
CA LYS A 139 -18.03 -3.34 9.58
C LYS A 139 -18.07 -4.74 8.98
N GLU A 140 -17.55 -5.71 9.73
CA GLU A 140 -17.62 -7.11 9.32
C GLU A 140 -19.08 -7.48 9.12
N LEU A 141 -19.37 -8.04 7.95
CA LEU A 141 -20.72 -8.44 7.58
C LEU A 141 -21.08 -9.75 8.25
N ARG A 142 -20.07 -10.57 8.55
CA ARG A 142 -20.22 -11.89 9.17
C ARG A 142 -19.05 -12.18 10.08
N SER A 143 -19.34 -12.72 11.26
CA SER A 143 -18.28 -13.18 12.15
C SER A 143 -17.78 -14.59 11.79
N PHE A 144 -16.48 -14.80 12.00
CA PHE A 144 -15.78 -16.09 11.98
C PHE A 144 -14.91 -16.27 13.23
N GLY A 145 -15.19 -15.53 14.31
CA GLY A 145 -14.47 -15.60 15.58
C GLY A 145 -14.80 -16.83 16.41
N GLU A 146 -14.32 -16.85 17.65
CA GLU A 146 -14.50 -17.96 18.60
C GLU A 146 -15.97 -18.31 18.85
N GLU A 147 -16.89 -17.36 18.75
CA GLU A 147 -18.33 -17.57 18.87
C GLU A 147 -18.90 -18.52 17.80
N MET A 148 -18.19 -18.68 16.68
CA MET A 148 -18.57 -19.59 15.59
C MET A 148 -18.00 -21.00 15.76
N GLN A 149 -17.27 -21.28 16.85
CA GLN A 149 -16.63 -22.58 17.10
C GLN A 149 -17.62 -23.75 17.04
N GLN A 150 -18.83 -23.60 17.59
CA GLN A 150 -19.84 -24.66 17.58
C GLN A 150 -20.35 -25.05 16.18
N PHE A 151 -20.15 -24.17 15.19
CA PHE A 151 -20.56 -24.38 13.79
C PHE A 151 -19.36 -24.67 12.87
N SER A 152 -18.20 -24.95 13.45
CA SER A 152 -16.93 -25.05 12.74
C SER A 152 -16.20 -26.34 13.10
N ASP A 153 -15.50 -26.91 12.13
CA ASP A 153 -14.72 -28.15 12.27
C ASP A 153 -13.23 -27.93 11.97
N VAL A 154 -12.83 -26.69 11.67
CA VAL A 154 -11.43 -26.27 11.51
C VAL A 154 -11.25 -24.79 11.86
N ILE A 155 -10.04 -24.48 12.33
CA ILE A 155 -9.55 -23.11 12.53
C ILE A 155 -8.49 -22.82 11.47
N LEU A 156 -8.69 -21.78 10.68
CA LEU A 156 -7.67 -21.23 9.80
C LEU A 156 -7.00 -20.06 10.50
N LYS A 157 -5.70 -20.16 10.74
CA LYS A 157 -4.89 -19.07 11.29
C LYS A 157 -4.23 -18.31 10.15
N ILE A 158 -4.50 -17.02 10.07
CA ILE A 158 -3.89 -16.09 9.10
C ILE A 158 -3.37 -14.91 9.88
N GLU A 159 -2.06 -14.67 9.80
CA GLU A 159 -1.37 -13.71 10.66
C GLU A 159 -1.67 -14.02 12.14
N GLU A 160 -2.17 -13.06 12.92
CA GLU A 160 -2.57 -13.26 14.32
C GLU A 160 -4.08 -13.54 14.50
N ARG A 161 -4.83 -13.66 13.40
CA ARG A 161 -6.28 -13.85 13.43
C ARG A 161 -6.67 -15.30 13.19
N LYS A 162 -7.69 -15.77 13.92
CA LYS A 162 -8.27 -17.12 13.80
C LYS A 162 -9.65 -17.04 13.15
N PHE A 163 -9.89 -17.92 12.19
CA PHE A 163 -11.15 -18.04 11.47
C PHE A 163 -11.73 -19.43 11.70
N HIS A 164 -12.86 -19.50 12.41
CA HIS A 164 -13.64 -20.70 12.63
C HIS A 164 -14.56 -20.94 11.42
N VAL A 165 -14.30 -22.01 10.66
CA VAL A 165 -14.96 -22.30 9.39
C VAL A 165 -15.29 -23.79 9.24
N SER A 166 -16.03 -24.15 8.18
CA SER A 166 -16.36 -25.54 7.86
C SER A 166 -15.49 -26.07 6.71
N LYS A 167 -14.78 -27.17 6.94
CA LYS A 167 -13.98 -27.92 5.97
C LYS A 167 -14.82 -28.24 4.75
N LEU A 168 -15.95 -28.92 4.95
CA LEU A 168 -16.81 -29.36 3.83
C LEU A 168 -17.37 -28.18 3.03
N TYR A 169 -17.75 -27.09 3.70
CA TYR A 169 -18.26 -25.91 3.00
C TYR A 169 -17.18 -25.29 2.10
N LEU A 170 -15.99 -25.01 2.66
CA LEU A 170 -14.88 -24.46 1.88
C LEU A 170 -14.45 -25.42 0.76
N SER A 171 -14.32 -26.71 1.04
CA SER A 171 -13.99 -27.73 0.03
C SER A 171 -15.00 -27.78 -1.12
N SER A 172 -16.29 -27.58 -0.85
CA SER A 172 -17.31 -27.59 -1.90
C SER A 172 -17.20 -26.41 -2.89
N HIS A 173 -16.58 -25.32 -2.45
CA HIS A 173 -16.39 -24.11 -3.26
C HIS A 173 -14.98 -23.95 -3.81
N SER A 174 -14.01 -24.74 -3.34
CA SER A 174 -12.58 -24.59 -3.62
C SER A 174 -11.89 -25.95 -3.79
N PRO A 175 -11.40 -26.30 -4.99
CA PRO A 175 -10.56 -27.47 -5.20
C PRO A 175 -9.28 -27.46 -4.36
N TYR A 176 -8.74 -26.27 -4.07
CA TYR A 176 -7.62 -26.11 -3.15
C TYR A 176 -7.99 -26.59 -1.74
N PHE A 177 -9.08 -26.09 -1.16
CA PHE A 177 -9.52 -26.50 0.18
C PHE A 177 -10.04 -27.93 0.21
N ALA A 178 -10.61 -28.45 -0.89
CA ALA A 178 -10.92 -29.88 -1.02
C ALA A 178 -9.66 -30.72 -0.88
N THR A 179 -8.59 -30.34 -1.56
CA THR A 179 -7.29 -31.01 -1.47
C THR A 179 -6.68 -30.89 -0.07
N LEU A 180 -6.73 -29.70 0.53
CA LEU A 180 -6.16 -29.43 1.86
C LEU A 180 -6.89 -30.21 2.98
N PHE A 181 -8.22 -30.23 2.96
CA PHE A 181 -9.02 -30.79 4.05
C PHE A 181 -9.45 -32.24 3.85
N LEU A 182 -9.65 -32.68 2.61
CA LEU A 182 -10.14 -34.03 2.29
C LEU A 182 -9.05 -34.91 1.65
N GLY A 183 -7.87 -34.32 1.38
CA GLY A 183 -6.71 -35.05 0.91
C GLY A 183 -6.07 -35.92 1.99
N ARG A 184 -5.06 -36.69 1.58
CA ARG A 184 -4.29 -37.60 2.46
C ARG A 184 -3.02 -36.93 3.01
N PHE A 185 -3.09 -35.64 3.34
CA PHE A 185 -1.97 -34.87 3.89
C PHE A 185 -2.08 -34.77 5.40
N GLN A 186 -0.98 -34.46 6.11
CA GLN A 186 -1.04 -34.31 7.58
C GLN A 186 -1.95 -33.16 8.01
N GLU A 187 -2.12 -32.15 7.14
CA GLU A 187 -3.02 -31.02 7.35
C GLU A 187 -4.49 -31.43 7.50
N SER A 188 -4.95 -32.51 6.84
CA SER A 188 -6.36 -32.89 6.90
C SER A 188 -6.78 -33.37 8.30
N GLU A 189 -5.84 -33.88 9.08
CA GLU A 189 -6.02 -34.32 10.47
C GLU A 189 -5.93 -33.18 11.50
N LYS A 190 -5.45 -31.99 11.11
CA LYS A 190 -5.30 -30.85 12.03
C LYS A 190 -6.64 -30.16 12.29
N SER A 191 -6.79 -29.67 13.52
CA SER A 191 -7.90 -28.79 13.94
C SER A 191 -7.58 -27.30 13.73
N GLU A 192 -6.30 -26.93 13.68
CA GLU A 192 -5.82 -25.57 13.37
C GLU A 192 -4.76 -25.65 12.26
N ILE A 193 -4.94 -24.86 11.21
CA ILE A 193 -4.06 -24.81 10.03
C ILE A 193 -3.64 -23.36 9.78
N GLU A 194 -2.34 -23.12 9.72
CA GLU A 194 -1.78 -21.80 9.35
C GLU A 194 -1.77 -21.64 7.83
N LEU A 195 -2.38 -20.56 7.34
CA LEU A 195 -2.31 -20.15 5.95
C LEU A 195 -1.41 -18.91 5.84
N ARG A 196 -0.43 -18.96 4.95
CA ARG A 196 0.57 -17.91 4.74
C ARG A 196 0.30 -17.14 3.46
N ASP A 197 0.96 -16.00 3.33
CA ASP A 197 0.92 -15.13 2.13
C ASP A 197 -0.47 -14.59 1.79
N VAL A 198 -1.38 -14.58 2.77
CA VAL A 198 -2.72 -13.98 2.67
C VAL A 198 -2.92 -12.97 3.78
N ASP A 199 -3.58 -11.87 3.43
CA ASP A 199 -4.00 -10.85 4.39
C ASP A 199 -5.25 -11.30 5.16
N SER A 200 -5.25 -11.12 6.48
CA SER A 200 -6.40 -11.50 7.31
C SER A 200 -7.66 -10.69 6.98
N GLN A 201 -7.55 -9.41 6.61
CA GLN A 201 -8.70 -8.59 6.23
C GLN A 201 -9.25 -8.97 4.85
N ASP A 202 -8.39 -9.21 3.87
CA ASP A 202 -8.83 -9.72 2.56
C ASP A 202 -9.47 -11.10 2.67
N PHE A 203 -8.94 -11.96 3.54
CA PHE A 203 -9.54 -13.25 3.82
C PHE A 203 -10.91 -13.13 4.48
N GLN A 204 -11.08 -12.20 5.44
CA GLN A 204 -12.37 -11.86 6.03
C GLN A 204 -13.38 -11.43 4.96
N CYS A 205 -13.01 -10.49 4.08
CA CYS A 205 -13.88 -10.03 2.98
C CYS A 205 -14.23 -11.17 2.01
N TYR A 206 -13.24 -12.00 1.69
CA TYR A 206 -13.41 -13.18 0.83
C TYR A 206 -14.40 -14.18 1.43
N LEU A 207 -14.25 -14.51 2.72
CA LEU A 207 -15.16 -15.44 3.40
C LEU A 207 -16.58 -14.88 3.47
N GLU A 208 -16.75 -13.61 3.78
CA GLU A 208 -18.08 -12.98 3.76
C GLU A 208 -18.78 -13.18 2.40
N VAL A 209 -18.09 -12.92 1.29
CA VAL A 209 -18.64 -13.10 -0.07
C VAL A 209 -18.90 -14.57 -0.41
N LEU A 210 -18.00 -15.46 0.03
CA LEU A 210 -18.15 -16.89 -0.16
C LEU A 210 -19.40 -17.42 0.57
N TYR A 211 -19.62 -16.95 1.80
CA TYR A 211 -20.78 -17.28 2.64
C TYR A 211 -22.05 -16.49 2.29
N GLY A 212 -22.02 -15.67 1.23
CA GLY A 212 -23.21 -15.07 0.63
C GLY A 212 -23.47 -13.60 0.99
N GLU A 213 -22.57 -12.95 1.73
CA GLU A 213 -22.68 -11.52 2.03
C GLU A 213 -22.32 -10.64 0.81
N ASN A 214 -22.93 -9.46 0.73
CA ASN A 214 -22.64 -8.48 -0.31
C ASN A 214 -21.44 -7.60 0.07
N GLY A 215 -20.26 -8.21 0.16
CA GLY A 215 -19.03 -7.57 0.61
C GLY A 215 -18.12 -7.01 -0.49
N ILE A 216 -18.53 -7.08 -1.75
CA ILE A 216 -17.71 -6.64 -2.90
C ILE A 216 -17.94 -5.15 -3.14
N GLU A 217 -16.88 -4.37 -2.93
CA GLU A 217 -16.84 -2.93 -3.10
C GLU A 217 -15.57 -2.53 -3.86
N SER A 218 -15.44 -1.25 -4.23
CA SER A 218 -14.31 -0.81 -5.06
C SER A 218 -12.95 -0.94 -4.35
N ASP A 219 -12.94 -0.91 -3.03
CA ASP A 219 -11.77 -1.05 -2.16
C ASP A 219 -11.50 -2.50 -1.72
N THR A 220 -12.53 -3.37 -1.70
CA THR A 220 -12.38 -4.79 -1.30
C THR A 220 -12.16 -5.75 -2.47
N VAL A 221 -12.63 -5.42 -3.67
CA VAL A 221 -12.67 -6.34 -4.82
C VAL A 221 -11.30 -6.90 -5.21
N GLU A 222 -10.23 -6.10 -5.16
CA GLU A 222 -8.87 -6.55 -5.49
C GLU A 222 -8.35 -7.57 -4.48
N GLY A 223 -8.59 -7.33 -3.18
CA GLY A 223 -8.23 -8.27 -2.12
C GLY A 223 -8.99 -9.58 -2.23
N ILE A 224 -10.31 -9.51 -2.44
CA ILE A 224 -11.16 -10.69 -2.63
C ILE A 224 -10.72 -11.49 -3.86
N LEU A 225 -10.43 -10.83 -4.99
CA LEU A 225 -9.90 -11.48 -6.19
C LEU A 225 -8.57 -12.18 -5.94
N SER A 226 -7.65 -11.52 -5.20
CA SER A 226 -6.36 -12.11 -4.86
C SER A 226 -6.49 -13.41 -4.07
N VAL A 227 -7.37 -13.44 -3.07
CA VAL A 227 -7.62 -14.63 -2.26
C VAL A 227 -8.36 -15.70 -3.07
N ALA A 228 -9.36 -15.28 -3.85
CA ALA A 228 -10.19 -16.18 -4.64
C ALA A 228 -9.41 -16.91 -5.74
N ASP A 229 -8.46 -16.23 -6.39
CA ASP A 229 -7.53 -16.82 -7.36
C ASP A 229 -6.55 -17.78 -6.67
N MET A 230 -5.98 -17.38 -5.53
CA MET A 230 -5.03 -18.21 -4.79
C MET A 230 -5.65 -19.53 -4.31
N TYR A 231 -6.89 -19.48 -3.82
CA TYR A 231 -7.60 -20.65 -3.30
C TYR A 231 -8.58 -21.25 -4.29
N ASP A 232 -8.47 -20.92 -5.58
CA ASP A 232 -9.26 -21.50 -6.67
C ASP A 232 -10.76 -21.53 -6.36
N THR A 233 -11.39 -20.36 -6.29
CA THR A 233 -12.84 -20.21 -6.07
C THR A 233 -13.53 -19.51 -7.25
N PRO A 234 -13.81 -20.23 -8.34
CA PRO A 234 -14.31 -19.63 -9.58
C PRO A 234 -15.61 -18.83 -9.41
N LEU A 235 -16.49 -19.26 -8.50
CA LEU A 235 -17.74 -18.55 -8.22
C LEU A 235 -17.51 -17.18 -7.57
N THR A 236 -16.53 -17.08 -6.66
CA THR A 236 -16.17 -15.82 -6.03
C THR A 236 -15.48 -14.89 -7.02
N VAL A 237 -14.57 -15.41 -7.86
CA VAL A 237 -13.96 -14.66 -8.96
C VAL A 237 -15.03 -14.10 -9.90
N LYS A 238 -16.02 -14.92 -10.28
CA LYS A 238 -17.14 -14.50 -11.13
C LYS A 238 -17.97 -13.38 -10.50
N LYS A 239 -18.30 -13.46 -9.20
CA LYS A 239 -19.01 -12.37 -8.51
C LYS A 239 -18.22 -11.06 -8.53
N CYS A 240 -16.90 -11.12 -8.30
CA CYS A 240 -16.03 -9.95 -8.41
C CYS A 240 -16.00 -9.38 -9.82
N GLU A 241 -15.96 -10.24 -10.84
CA GLU A 241 -15.99 -9.85 -12.24
C GLU A 241 -17.32 -9.13 -12.60
N GLU A 242 -18.46 -9.69 -12.18
CA GLU A 242 -19.78 -9.10 -12.39
C GLU A 242 -19.87 -7.69 -11.77
N PHE A 243 -19.37 -7.51 -10.54
CA PHE A 243 -19.27 -6.21 -9.89
C PHE A 243 -18.41 -5.23 -10.70
N LEU A 244 -17.23 -5.66 -11.17
CA LEU A 244 -16.33 -4.81 -11.96
C LEU A 244 -16.95 -4.36 -13.29
N VAL A 245 -17.75 -5.22 -13.92
CA VAL A 245 -18.46 -4.92 -15.17
C VAL A 245 -19.63 -3.97 -14.93
N ARG A 246 -20.47 -4.24 -13.93
CA ARG A 246 -21.82 -3.64 -13.82
C ARG A 246 -21.92 -2.49 -12.83
N GLU A 247 -21.18 -2.55 -11.73
CA GLU A 247 -21.44 -1.70 -10.55
C GLU A 247 -20.25 -0.79 -10.22
N SER A 248 -19.03 -1.25 -10.51
CA SER A 248 -17.82 -0.55 -10.14
C SER A 248 -17.63 0.77 -10.90
N LYS A 249 -17.38 1.85 -10.14
CA LYS A 249 -16.96 3.18 -10.64
C LYS A 249 -15.45 3.30 -10.84
N MET A 250 -14.71 2.21 -10.71
CA MET A 250 -13.25 2.17 -10.84
C MET A 250 -12.79 2.61 -12.23
N GLU A 251 -11.63 3.26 -12.30
CA GLU A 251 -11.05 3.73 -13.56
C GLU A 251 -10.75 2.58 -14.54
N LEU A 252 -10.88 2.87 -15.84
CA LEU A 252 -10.65 1.90 -16.92
C LEU A 252 -9.26 1.25 -16.85
N LYS A 253 -8.22 2.03 -16.54
CA LYS A 253 -6.84 1.55 -16.41
C LYS A 253 -6.73 0.47 -15.34
N LYS A 254 -7.34 0.69 -14.17
CA LYS A 254 -7.32 -0.27 -13.07
C LYS A 254 -8.17 -1.51 -13.38
N LYS A 255 -9.34 -1.36 -14.02
CA LYS A 255 -10.13 -2.50 -14.50
C LYS A 255 -9.35 -3.37 -15.50
N LEU A 256 -8.60 -2.77 -16.42
CA LEU A 256 -7.73 -3.48 -17.36
C LEU A 256 -6.61 -4.25 -16.65
N GLU A 257 -5.98 -3.64 -15.65
CA GLU A 257 -4.96 -4.30 -14.82
C GLU A 257 -5.52 -5.54 -14.12
N LEU A 258 -6.66 -5.40 -13.43
CA LEU A 258 -7.33 -6.51 -12.75
C LEU A 258 -7.74 -7.61 -13.72
N ALA A 259 -8.27 -7.24 -14.88
CA ALA A 259 -8.67 -8.20 -15.90
C ALA A 259 -7.48 -9.03 -16.43
N GLY A 260 -6.31 -8.41 -16.56
CA GLY A 260 -5.06 -9.06 -16.93
C GLY A 260 -4.56 -10.02 -15.84
N ASN A 261 -4.48 -9.52 -14.60
CA ASN A 261 -3.89 -10.24 -13.47
C ASN A 261 -4.70 -11.48 -13.08
N TYR A 262 -6.04 -11.40 -13.10
CA TYR A 262 -6.94 -12.45 -12.62
C TYR A 262 -7.70 -13.18 -13.72
N ARG A 263 -7.28 -13.02 -14.99
CA ARG A 263 -7.89 -13.69 -16.16
C ARG A 263 -9.41 -13.52 -16.27
N LEU A 264 -9.90 -12.30 -16.04
CA LEU A 264 -11.32 -11.95 -16.06
C LEU A 264 -11.81 -11.73 -17.50
N GLU A 265 -12.31 -12.78 -18.16
CA GLU A 265 -12.65 -12.77 -19.59
C GLU A 265 -13.89 -11.95 -19.96
N GLU A 266 -14.93 -11.93 -19.11
CA GLU A 266 -16.11 -11.07 -19.32
C GLU A 266 -15.72 -9.60 -19.20
N LEU A 267 -14.90 -9.26 -18.20
CA LEU A 267 -14.38 -7.92 -18.02
C LEU A 267 -13.49 -7.50 -19.20
N LYS A 268 -12.60 -8.38 -19.68
CA LYS A 268 -11.82 -8.12 -20.91
C LYS A 268 -12.71 -7.83 -22.10
N LEU A 269 -13.77 -8.61 -22.31
CA LEU A 269 -14.71 -8.41 -23.42
C LEU A 269 -15.44 -7.05 -23.30
N PHE A 270 -15.93 -6.73 -22.10
CA PHE A 270 -16.61 -5.47 -21.81
C PHE A 270 -15.70 -4.26 -22.08
N LEU A 271 -14.46 -4.29 -21.58
CA LEU A 271 -13.48 -3.22 -21.77
C LEU A 271 -13.11 -3.03 -23.24
N ARG A 272 -13.00 -4.12 -24.03
CA ARG A 272 -12.77 -4.05 -25.48
C ARG A 272 -13.90 -3.34 -26.22
N ILE A 273 -15.15 -3.54 -25.81
CA ILE A 273 -16.30 -2.84 -26.37
C ILE A 273 -16.22 -1.36 -26.00
N GLN A 274 -16.02 -1.02 -24.72
CA GLN A 274 -15.93 0.38 -24.29
C GLN A 274 -14.83 1.18 -25.00
N VAL A 275 -13.64 0.60 -25.18
CA VAL A 275 -12.51 1.25 -25.88
C VAL A 275 -12.78 1.45 -27.38
N LYS A 276 -13.58 0.58 -28.01
CA LYS A 276 -13.98 0.77 -29.41
C LYS A 276 -14.98 1.92 -29.60
N TRP A 277 -15.75 2.23 -28.56
CA TRP A 277 -16.81 3.25 -28.61
C TRP A 277 -16.44 4.57 -27.92
N THR A 278 -15.25 4.69 -27.32
CA THR A 278 -14.74 6.00 -26.89
C THR A 278 -14.35 6.83 -28.12
N PRO A 279 -15.01 7.98 -28.37
CA PRO A 279 -14.65 8.82 -29.50
C PRO A 279 -13.23 9.35 -29.26
N LYS A 280 -12.26 8.84 -30.02
CA LYS A 280 -10.96 9.49 -30.18
C LYS A 280 -11.24 10.90 -30.72
N PHE A 281 -10.92 11.91 -29.93
CA PHE A 281 -10.82 13.33 -30.28
C PHE A 281 -11.42 13.70 -31.65
N LEU A 282 -12.62 14.30 -31.64
CA LEU A 282 -13.03 15.15 -32.75
C LEU A 282 -11.92 16.18 -32.97
N PRO A 283 -11.27 16.24 -34.15
CA PRO A 283 -10.35 17.33 -34.41
C PRO A 283 -11.14 18.63 -34.30
N ALA A 284 -10.63 19.55 -33.48
CA ALA A 284 -11.19 20.87 -33.30
C ALA A 284 -11.38 21.52 -34.68
N TYR A 285 -12.63 21.59 -35.14
CA TYR A 285 -12.96 22.37 -36.31
C TYR A 285 -12.76 23.84 -35.95
N SER A 286 -11.63 24.40 -36.39
CA SER A 286 -11.38 25.83 -36.42
C SER A 286 -12.46 26.49 -37.29
N ARG A 287 -13.47 27.11 -36.68
CA ARG A 287 -14.26 28.14 -37.35
C ARG A 287 -13.53 29.47 -37.17
N LYS A 288 -12.72 29.82 -38.16
CA LYS A 288 -12.44 31.22 -38.47
C LYS A 288 -13.69 31.78 -39.13
N HIS A 289 -14.32 32.74 -38.47
CA HIS A 289 -15.05 33.83 -39.13
C HIS A 289 -14.55 35.12 -38.51
#